data_AF-A0A954YGU5-F1
#
_entry.id   AF-A0A954YGU5-F1
#
_cell.length_a   1.000
_cell.length_b   1.000
_cell.length_c   1.000
_cell.angle_alpha   90.00
_cell.angle_beta   90.00
_cell.angle_gamma   90.00
#
_symmetry.space_group_name_H-M   'P 1'
#
loop_
_entity.id
_entity.type
_entity.pdbx_description
1 polymer ?
#
loop_
_entity_poly.entity_id
_entity_poly.type
_entity_poly.pdbx_seq_one_letter_code
_entity_poly.pdbx_strand_id
1 'polypeptide(L)'
;MLVLLTWATEGVYPLAVLAAAAGYGAWPARWLLRGDSPAKRWTLATALGLGALVFLTLALGLLGVMGRIPAWGLVGLGVVMGCVALSREDFRRVGDQAATGVKLRVVLMIAGFALPATVGFIGATLPPGVLWVEEGRGYDALEYHLQAPREFYDADRITFLPHNVYASFPQQMETLYLLLMQLRGDAQLAAIPAQMLHLLCGALAIVAIGVWSPPGWPRLVATLTAVSAPWLVIVGTLAYVELGMLLFTAVACGLLLDQLRAERPDTRAMIAAGMAAGLACGCKYTAIVLIAIAGWVSWMLLARAAWRNRAIGGAVFAVAAALTFAPWAARNVAFTGDPVYPFGWRVFHGAAWSDAQVEQWARGHRVPPESASVAGRAKLAMRELFGSFERSGPPSGQAVFR
;
A
#
# COMPACT_ATOMS: atom_id res chain seq x y z
N MET A 1 -19.57 -9.69 -19.99
CA MET A 1 -20.30 -8.42 -20.20
C MET A 1 -20.40 -7.61 -18.91
N LEU A 2 -20.96 -8.16 -17.83
CA LEU A 2 -21.11 -7.45 -16.54
C LEU A 2 -19.79 -6.90 -15.96
N VAL A 3 -18.73 -7.72 -15.89
CA VAL A 3 -17.41 -7.31 -15.40
C VAL A 3 -16.86 -6.09 -16.14
N LEU A 4 -16.96 -6.08 -17.47
CA LEU A 4 -16.48 -4.97 -18.30
C LEU A 4 -17.30 -3.70 -18.06
N LEU A 5 -18.61 -3.83 -17.89
CA LEU A 5 -19.49 -2.72 -17.56
C LEU A 5 -19.15 -2.14 -16.17
N THR A 6 -18.91 -3.00 -15.17
CA THR A 6 -18.49 -2.56 -13.83
C THR A 6 -17.16 -1.82 -13.89
N TRP A 7 -16.16 -2.29 -14.65
CA TRP A 7 -14.92 -1.53 -14.82
C TRP A 7 -15.12 -0.22 -15.60
N ALA A 8 -16.00 -0.19 -16.60
CA ALA A 8 -16.28 1.04 -17.34
C ALA A 8 -16.96 2.11 -16.46
N THR A 9 -17.78 1.69 -15.49
CA THR A 9 -18.57 2.58 -14.63
C THR A 9 -17.89 2.91 -13.31
N GLU A 10 -17.28 1.92 -12.65
CA GLU A 10 -16.61 2.05 -11.35
C GLU A 10 -15.11 2.27 -11.49
N GLY A 11 -14.48 1.76 -12.55
CA GLY A 11 -13.03 1.91 -12.76
C GLY A 11 -12.61 3.35 -13.05
N VAL A 12 -13.53 4.23 -13.46
CA VAL A 12 -13.23 5.65 -13.73
C VAL A 12 -12.73 6.39 -12.48
N TYR A 13 -13.25 6.08 -11.29
CA TYR A 13 -12.87 6.75 -10.05
C TYR A 13 -11.43 6.45 -9.63
N PRO A 14 -10.99 5.18 -9.47
CA PRO A 14 -9.61 4.88 -9.12
C PRO A 14 -8.63 5.31 -10.22
N LEU A 15 -9.01 5.23 -11.51
CA LEU A 15 -8.18 5.75 -12.60
C LEU A 15 -8.00 7.27 -12.50
N ALA A 16 -9.05 8.02 -12.15
CA ALA A 16 -8.97 9.46 -11.92
C ALA A 16 -8.08 9.78 -10.71
N VAL A 17 -8.19 9.02 -9.61
CA VAL A 17 -7.30 9.13 -8.44
C VAL A 17 -5.84 8.88 -8.83
N LEU A 18 -5.55 7.86 -9.63
CA LEU A 18 -4.19 7.57 -10.09
C LEU A 18 -3.63 8.64 -11.04
N ALA A 19 -4.46 9.18 -11.94
CA ALA A 19 -4.07 10.28 -12.81
C ALA A 19 -3.75 11.54 -11.98
N ALA A 20 -4.59 11.86 -11.00
CA ALA A 20 -4.34 12.96 -10.07
C ALA A 20 -3.07 12.74 -9.26
N ALA A 21 -2.85 11.53 -8.73
CA ALA A 21 -1.64 11.15 -8.01
C ALA A 21 -0.39 11.37 -8.88
N ALA A 22 -0.37 10.84 -10.10
CA ALA A 22 0.74 11.06 -11.02
C ALA A 22 1.06 12.56 -11.19
N GLY A 23 0.05 13.43 -11.22
CA GLY A 23 0.23 14.87 -11.31
C GLY A 23 0.75 15.54 -10.03
N TYR A 24 0.18 15.25 -8.85
CA TYR A 24 0.69 15.75 -7.57
C TYR A 24 2.15 15.37 -7.35
N GLY A 25 2.55 14.16 -7.77
CA GLY A 25 3.91 13.69 -7.60
C GLY A 25 4.88 14.07 -8.72
N ALA A 26 4.42 14.59 -9.87
CA ALA A 26 5.27 14.79 -11.04
C ALA A 26 6.43 15.77 -10.77
N TRP A 27 6.14 16.90 -10.12
CA TRP A 27 7.12 17.93 -9.78
C TRP A 27 8.12 17.49 -8.71
N PRO A 28 7.70 16.98 -7.53
CA PRO A 28 8.64 16.49 -6.54
C PRO A 28 9.46 15.31 -7.07
N ALA A 29 8.88 14.38 -7.83
CA ALA A 29 9.63 13.25 -8.39
C ALA A 29 10.69 13.70 -9.40
N ARG A 30 10.40 14.72 -10.23
CA ARG A 30 11.40 15.33 -11.13
C ARG A 30 12.55 15.97 -10.38
N TRP A 31 12.28 16.57 -9.22
CA TRP A 31 13.33 17.15 -8.37
C TRP A 31 14.13 16.07 -7.62
N LEU A 32 13.45 15.07 -7.08
CA LEU A 32 14.04 14.00 -6.28
C LEU A 32 14.91 13.06 -7.11
N LEU A 33 14.48 12.73 -8.34
CA LEU A 33 15.18 11.83 -9.26
C LEU A 33 15.64 12.58 -10.51
N ARG A 34 16.35 13.70 -10.32
CA ARG A 34 16.91 14.47 -11.44
C ARG A 34 17.94 13.62 -12.20
N GLY A 35 17.75 13.48 -13.51
CA GLY A 35 18.63 12.71 -14.39
C GLY A 35 18.28 11.22 -14.52
N ASP A 36 17.34 10.71 -13.72
CA ASP A 36 16.87 9.34 -13.82
C ASP A 36 15.91 9.10 -15.00
N SER A 37 15.68 7.82 -15.29
CA SER A 37 14.77 7.40 -16.35
C SER A 37 13.34 7.95 -16.11
N PRO A 38 12.59 8.29 -17.18
CA PRO A 38 11.20 8.71 -17.05
C PRO A 38 10.33 7.67 -16.32
N ALA A 39 10.59 6.38 -16.53
CA ALA A 39 9.85 5.31 -15.86
C ALA A 39 10.00 5.38 -14.33
N LYS A 40 11.24 5.48 -13.81
CA LYS A 40 11.49 5.66 -12.37
C LYS A 40 10.81 6.92 -11.82
N ARG A 41 10.91 8.03 -12.56
CA ARG A 41 10.29 9.31 -12.18
C ARG A 41 8.77 9.21 -12.09
N TRP A 42 8.10 8.61 -13.08
CA TRP A 42 6.64 8.46 -13.05
C TRP A 42 6.17 7.44 -12.01
N THR A 43 6.93 6.36 -11.78
CA THR A 43 6.62 5.42 -10.70
C THR A 43 6.73 6.10 -9.33
N LEU A 44 7.78 6.89 -9.08
CA LEU A 44 7.89 7.68 -7.86
C LEU A 44 6.79 8.75 -7.77
N ALA A 45 6.47 9.42 -8.89
CA ALA A 45 5.42 10.44 -8.93
C ALA A 45 4.08 9.86 -8.49
N THR A 46 3.65 8.73 -9.04
CA THR A 46 2.38 8.11 -8.64
C THR A 46 2.39 7.72 -7.16
N ALA A 47 3.48 7.17 -6.63
CA ALA A 47 3.58 6.81 -5.21
C ALA A 47 3.50 8.05 -4.29
N LEU A 48 4.31 9.07 -4.54
CA LEU A 48 4.29 10.30 -3.73
C LEU A 48 2.96 11.05 -3.86
N GLY A 49 2.36 11.03 -5.05
CA GLY A 49 1.07 11.64 -5.31
C GLY A 49 -0.10 10.97 -4.60
N LEU A 50 -0.09 9.64 -4.48
CA LEU A 50 -1.04 8.93 -3.62
C LEU A 50 -0.87 9.38 -2.17
N GLY A 51 0.38 9.52 -1.70
CA GLY A 51 0.67 10.09 -0.39
C GLY A 51 0.12 11.52 -0.21
N ALA A 52 0.32 12.39 -1.21
CA ALA A 52 -0.20 13.75 -1.18
C ALA A 52 -1.73 13.80 -1.13
N LEU A 53 -2.41 13.01 -1.97
CA LEU A 53 -3.87 12.89 -1.95
C LEU A 53 -4.39 12.42 -0.59
N VAL A 54 -3.70 11.47 0.04
CA VAL A 54 -4.04 11.04 1.41
C VAL A 54 -3.93 12.18 2.40
N PHE A 55 -2.82 12.90 2.44
CA PHE A 55 -2.64 13.95 3.44
C PHE A 55 -3.58 15.14 3.21
N LEU A 56 -3.88 15.48 1.95
CA LEU A 56 -4.88 16.49 1.61
C LEU A 56 -6.29 16.04 2.02
N THR A 57 -6.65 14.79 1.74
CA THR A 57 -7.94 14.22 2.14
C THR A 57 -8.07 14.13 3.65
N LEU A 58 -7.03 13.71 4.35
CA LEU A 58 -6.96 13.67 5.81
C LEU A 58 -7.14 15.09 6.40
N ALA A 59 -6.43 16.09 5.88
CA ALA A 59 -6.54 17.46 6.36
C ALA A 59 -7.96 18.01 6.18
N LEU A 60 -8.54 17.88 4.98
CA LEU A 60 -9.91 18.32 4.71
C LEU A 60 -10.94 17.52 5.53
N GLY A 61 -10.70 16.22 5.74
CA GLY A 61 -11.57 15.33 6.51
C GLY A 61 -11.56 15.67 8.00
N LEU A 62 -10.40 15.98 8.58
CA LEU A 62 -10.29 16.46 9.96
C LEU A 62 -10.99 17.82 10.17
N LEU A 63 -10.93 18.69 9.14
CA LEU A 63 -11.62 19.98 9.14
C LEU A 63 -13.15 19.86 8.94
N GLY A 64 -13.66 18.69 8.55
CA GLY A 64 -15.08 18.46 8.27
C GLY A 64 -15.57 19.14 6.99
N VAL A 65 -14.66 19.37 6.03
CA VAL A 65 -14.98 20.02 4.74
C VAL A 65 -14.79 19.07 3.56
N MET A 66 -14.44 17.80 3.81
CA MET A 66 -14.16 16.84 2.75
C MET A 66 -15.45 16.24 2.18
N GLY A 67 -16.15 17.02 1.36
CA GLY A 67 -17.31 16.57 0.59
C GLY A 67 -16.99 16.23 -0.87
N ARG A 68 -18.04 15.95 -1.65
CA ARG A 68 -17.94 15.62 -3.09
C ARG A 68 -17.26 16.70 -3.94
N ILE A 69 -17.54 17.99 -3.68
CA ILE A 69 -16.95 19.10 -4.46
C ILE A 69 -15.42 19.19 -4.19
N PRO A 70 -14.95 19.27 -2.94
CA PRO A 70 -13.51 19.24 -2.65
C PRO A 70 -12.81 17.99 -3.16
N ALA A 71 -13.45 16.81 -3.09
CA ALA A 71 -12.89 15.57 -3.64
C ALA A 71 -12.63 15.66 -5.15
N TRP A 72 -13.61 16.11 -5.95
CA TRP A 72 -13.40 16.33 -7.39
C TRP A 72 -12.42 17.48 -7.67
N GLY A 73 -12.39 18.51 -6.82
CA GLY A 73 -11.40 19.58 -6.89
C GLY A 73 -9.96 19.08 -6.71
N LEU A 74 -9.72 18.22 -5.73
CA LEU A 74 -8.41 17.58 -5.52
C LEU A 74 -7.99 16.76 -6.73
N VAL A 75 -8.89 15.91 -7.23
CA VAL A 75 -8.62 15.07 -8.42
C VAL A 75 -8.35 15.94 -9.66
N GLY A 76 -9.22 16.93 -9.93
CA GLY A 76 -9.08 17.82 -11.06
C GLY A 76 -7.78 18.62 -11.04
N LEU A 77 -7.40 19.17 -9.89
CA LEU A 77 -6.14 19.89 -9.71
C LEU A 77 -4.94 18.98 -9.97
N GLY A 78 -4.95 17.76 -9.44
CA GLY A 78 -3.91 16.76 -9.69
C GLY A 78 -3.76 16.46 -11.18
N VAL A 79 -4.85 16.20 -11.88
CA VAL A 79 -4.85 15.93 -13.33
C VAL A 79 -4.29 17.12 -14.10
N VAL A 80 -4.72 18.35 -13.79
CA VAL A 80 -4.20 19.58 -14.42
C VAL A 80 -2.70 19.72 -14.20
N MET A 81 -2.20 19.51 -12.97
CA MET A 81 -0.77 19.54 -12.67
C MET A 81 0.01 18.48 -13.45
N GLY A 82 -0.56 17.29 -13.64
CA GLY A 82 0.01 16.24 -14.47
C GLY A 82 0.10 16.65 -15.94
N CYS A 83 -0.98 17.20 -16.50
CA CYS A 83 -1.00 17.73 -17.87
C CYS A 83 0.04 18.83 -18.10
N VAL A 84 0.19 19.76 -17.14
CA VAL A 84 1.20 20.83 -17.21
C VAL A 84 2.61 20.27 -17.03
N ALA A 85 2.76 19.24 -16.19
CA ALA A 85 4.05 18.61 -16.01
C ALA A 85 4.50 17.90 -17.30
N LEU A 86 3.63 17.16 -17.98
CA LEU A 86 4.01 16.36 -19.16
C LEU A 86 4.84 17.17 -20.18
N SER A 87 6.09 16.74 -20.41
CA SER A 87 6.94 17.37 -21.41
C SER A 87 6.76 16.71 -22.78
N ARG A 88 7.04 17.43 -23.87
CA ARG A 88 7.04 16.87 -25.24
C ARG A 88 8.03 15.70 -25.39
N GLU A 89 9.10 15.66 -24.59
CA GLU A 89 10.06 14.56 -24.56
C GLU A 89 9.51 13.30 -23.88
N ASP A 90 8.67 13.45 -22.85
CA ASP A 90 8.04 12.33 -22.16
C ASP A 90 7.13 11.55 -23.12
N PHE A 91 6.38 12.26 -23.98
CA PHE A 91 5.54 11.63 -25.01
C PHE A 91 6.34 10.94 -26.12
N ARG A 92 7.43 11.54 -26.63
CA ARG A 92 8.25 10.92 -27.70
C ARG A 92 8.91 9.62 -27.24
N ARG A 93 9.45 9.59 -26.02
CA ARG A 93 10.15 8.39 -25.50
C ARG A 93 9.24 7.20 -25.21
N VAL A 94 7.98 7.45 -24.83
CA VAL A 94 6.97 6.38 -24.68
C VAL A 94 6.63 5.78 -26.07
N GLY A 95 6.49 6.63 -27.09
CA GLY A 95 6.26 6.19 -28.48
C GLY A 95 7.40 5.37 -29.06
N ASP A 96 8.66 5.79 -28.84
CA ASP A 96 9.84 5.10 -29.39
C ASP A 96 10.06 3.70 -28.78
N GLN A 97 9.63 3.48 -27.52
CA GLN A 97 9.71 2.16 -26.87
C GLN A 97 8.63 1.18 -27.35
N ALA A 98 7.51 1.67 -27.89
CA ALA A 98 6.44 0.83 -28.44
C ALA A 98 6.76 0.29 -29.85
N ALA A 99 7.78 0.84 -30.53
CA ALA A 99 8.13 0.50 -31.91
C ALA A 99 9.01 -0.77 -32.08
N THR A 100 9.30 -1.50 -31.00
CA THR A 100 10.07 -2.76 -31.10
C THR A 100 9.12 -3.96 -31.15
N GLY A 101 9.32 -4.86 -32.13
CA GLY A 101 8.53 -6.08 -32.30
C GLY A 101 8.44 -6.93 -31.02
N VAL A 102 7.34 -7.68 -30.89
CA VAL A 102 7.03 -8.47 -29.69
C VAL A 102 8.08 -9.56 -29.48
N LYS A 103 8.96 -9.37 -28.51
CA LYS A 103 9.98 -10.36 -28.12
C LYS A 103 9.32 -11.47 -27.29
N LEU A 104 9.83 -12.71 -27.36
CA LEU A 104 9.36 -13.86 -26.56
C LEU A 104 9.15 -13.53 -25.08
N ARG A 105 10.04 -12.74 -24.48
CA ARG A 105 9.91 -12.26 -23.09
C ARG A 105 8.64 -11.47 -22.80
N VAL A 106 8.13 -10.70 -23.76
CA VAL A 106 6.87 -9.96 -23.64
C VAL A 106 5.69 -10.92 -23.68
N VAL A 107 5.75 -11.95 -24.55
CA VAL A 107 4.74 -13.02 -24.57
C VAL A 107 4.71 -13.77 -23.24
N LEU A 108 5.88 -14.14 -22.70
CA LEU A 108 5.98 -14.81 -21.40
C LEU A 108 5.46 -13.94 -20.24
N MET A 109 5.71 -12.62 -20.27
CA MET A 109 5.07 -11.69 -19.32
C MET A 109 3.55 -11.72 -19.48
N ILE A 110 3.03 -11.50 -20.69
CA ILE A 110 1.58 -11.47 -20.89
C ILE A 110 0.93 -12.79 -20.44
N ALA A 111 1.52 -13.93 -20.81
CA ALA A 111 1.03 -15.25 -20.41
C ALA A 111 1.06 -15.45 -18.89
N GLY A 112 2.16 -15.10 -18.22
CA GLY A 112 2.30 -15.21 -16.77
C GLY A 112 1.37 -14.29 -15.99
N PHE A 113 1.03 -13.12 -16.55
CA PHE A 113 0.12 -12.16 -15.95
C PHE A 113 -1.35 -12.48 -16.24
N ALA A 114 -1.66 -13.17 -17.33
CA ALA A 114 -3.03 -13.34 -17.82
C ALA A 114 -3.96 -13.90 -16.75
N LEU A 115 -3.58 -14.99 -16.07
CA LEU A 115 -4.41 -15.60 -15.05
C LEU A 115 -4.57 -14.72 -13.80
N PRO A 116 -3.48 -14.27 -13.11
CA PRO A 116 -3.59 -13.38 -11.96
C PRO A 116 -4.36 -12.08 -12.27
N ALA A 117 -4.09 -11.47 -13.42
CA ALA A 117 -4.78 -10.26 -13.85
C ALA A 117 -6.26 -10.51 -14.12
N THR A 118 -6.61 -11.63 -14.77
CA THR A 118 -8.02 -11.98 -15.02
C THR A 118 -8.77 -12.24 -13.72
N VAL A 119 -8.20 -13.03 -12.80
CA VAL A 119 -8.84 -13.32 -11.51
C VAL A 119 -8.97 -12.04 -10.68
N GLY A 120 -7.92 -11.22 -10.61
CA GLY A 120 -7.97 -9.93 -9.91
C GLY A 120 -9.01 -8.99 -10.52
N PHE A 121 -9.03 -8.86 -11.85
CA PHE A 121 -9.95 -8.00 -12.57
C PHE A 121 -11.41 -8.42 -12.39
N ILE A 122 -11.70 -9.72 -12.37
CA ILE A 122 -13.05 -10.22 -12.10
C ILE A 122 -13.36 -10.05 -10.61
N GLY A 123 -12.48 -10.49 -9.72
CA GLY A 123 -12.75 -10.52 -8.28
C GLY A 123 -12.97 -9.12 -7.69
N ALA A 124 -12.22 -8.11 -8.14
CA ALA A 124 -12.38 -6.73 -7.69
C ALA A 124 -13.73 -6.09 -8.09
N THR A 125 -14.48 -6.69 -9.04
CA THR A 125 -15.85 -6.26 -9.40
C THR A 125 -16.93 -6.86 -8.52
N LEU A 126 -16.60 -7.87 -7.71
CA LEU A 126 -17.57 -8.52 -6.84
C LEU A 126 -17.71 -7.73 -5.53
N PRO A 127 -18.91 -7.68 -4.94
CA PRO A 127 -19.08 -7.06 -3.62
C PRO A 127 -18.17 -7.72 -2.57
N PRO A 128 -17.62 -6.94 -1.62
CA PRO A 128 -16.97 -7.52 -0.43
C PRO A 128 -17.96 -8.44 0.30
N GLY A 129 -17.48 -9.55 0.91
CA GLY A 129 -18.37 -10.57 1.50
C GLY A 129 -18.58 -11.83 0.64
N VAL A 130 -18.34 -11.75 -0.67
CA VAL A 130 -18.66 -12.84 -1.60
C VAL A 130 -17.53 -13.86 -1.69
N LEU A 131 -16.30 -13.39 -1.89
CA LEU A 131 -15.12 -14.22 -2.11
C LEU A 131 -14.40 -14.57 -0.80
N TRP A 132 -13.53 -15.59 -0.88
CA TRP A 132 -12.52 -15.97 0.12
C TRP A 132 -13.10 -16.28 1.51
N VAL A 133 -13.64 -17.50 1.65
CA VAL A 133 -14.10 -18.01 2.95
C VAL A 133 -12.95 -18.06 3.96
N GLU A 134 -11.75 -18.33 3.46
CA GLU A 134 -10.49 -18.38 4.20
C GLU A 134 -10.13 -17.02 4.83
N GLU A 135 -10.54 -15.91 4.21
CA GLU A 135 -10.36 -14.53 4.70
C GLU A 135 -11.59 -14.04 5.48
N GLY A 136 -12.39 -14.96 6.03
CA GLY A 136 -13.62 -14.62 6.74
C GLY A 136 -14.63 -13.87 5.86
N ARG A 137 -14.59 -14.12 4.53
CA ARG A 137 -15.37 -13.39 3.53
C ARG A 137 -15.00 -11.90 3.44
N GLY A 138 -13.74 -11.54 3.68
CA GLY A 138 -13.30 -10.15 3.74
C GLY A 138 -13.76 -9.46 5.03
N TYR A 139 -13.74 -10.19 6.14
CA TYR A 139 -14.14 -9.70 7.46
C TYR A 139 -13.46 -8.36 7.78
N ASP A 140 -12.14 -8.29 7.65
CA ASP A 140 -11.36 -7.08 7.92
C ASP A 140 -11.74 -5.89 7.01
N ALA A 141 -12.08 -6.17 5.75
CA ALA A 141 -12.53 -5.15 4.81
C ALA A 141 -13.83 -4.51 5.30
N LEU A 142 -14.77 -5.34 5.78
CA LEU A 142 -16.08 -4.91 6.26
C LEU A 142 -16.06 -4.41 7.70
N GLU A 143 -15.12 -4.85 8.54
CA GLU A 143 -15.02 -4.50 9.95
C GLU A 143 -14.37 -3.12 10.13
N TYR A 144 -13.33 -2.81 9.35
CA TYR A 144 -12.59 -1.55 9.55
C TYR A 144 -12.04 -0.87 8.30
N HIS A 145 -11.58 -1.58 7.27
CA HIS A 145 -10.98 -0.89 6.11
C HIS A 145 -11.98 -0.07 5.29
N LEU A 146 -13.22 -0.56 5.13
CA LEU A 146 -14.32 0.19 4.51
C LEU A 146 -15.24 0.83 5.54
N GLN A 147 -15.41 0.20 6.70
CA GLN A 147 -16.35 0.68 7.72
C GLN A 147 -15.88 1.98 8.39
N ALA A 148 -14.60 2.11 8.74
CA ALA A 148 -14.13 3.37 9.35
C ALA A 148 -14.22 4.56 8.37
N PRO A 149 -13.79 4.45 7.10
CA PRO A 149 -14.05 5.49 6.09
C PRO A 149 -15.54 5.79 5.89
N ARG A 150 -16.41 4.78 5.94
CA ARG A 150 -17.85 4.98 5.83
C ARG A 150 -18.38 5.81 6.99
N GLU A 151 -17.97 5.54 8.23
CA GLU A 151 -18.38 6.34 9.38
C GLU A 151 -17.89 7.79 9.26
N PHE A 152 -16.70 8.02 8.70
CA PHE A 152 -16.22 9.38 8.41
C PHE A 152 -17.00 10.07 7.29
N TYR A 153 -17.44 9.31 6.28
CA TYR A 153 -18.31 9.79 5.21
C TYR A 153 -19.68 10.19 5.76
N ASP A 154 -20.30 9.32 6.56
CA ASP A 154 -21.62 9.56 7.17
C ASP A 154 -21.59 10.72 8.18
N ALA A 155 -20.46 10.95 8.85
CA ALA A 155 -20.26 12.05 9.79
C ALA A 155 -19.75 13.36 9.15
N ASP A 156 -19.48 13.37 7.84
CA ASP A 156 -18.81 14.45 7.09
C ASP A 156 -17.47 14.89 7.71
N ARG A 157 -16.85 14.03 8.55
CA ARG A 157 -15.65 14.37 9.31
C ARG A 157 -14.89 13.12 9.75
N ILE A 158 -13.55 13.22 9.72
CA ILE A 158 -12.68 12.23 10.36
C ILE A 158 -12.65 12.54 11.86
N THR A 159 -13.22 11.64 12.66
CA THR A 159 -13.29 11.74 14.12
C THR A 159 -12.73 10.48 14.79
N PHE A 160 -12.49 10.54 16.09
CA PHE A 160 -12.15 9.35 16.85
C PHE A 160 -13.36 8.39 16.94
N LEU A 161 -13.14 7.10 16.67
CA LEU A 161 -14.15 6.04 16.77
C LEU A 161 -13.82 5.14 17.98
N PRO A 162 -14.37 5.42 19.18
CA PRO A 162 -13.98 4.71 20.40
C PRO A 162 -14.37 3.22 20.40
N HIS A 163 -15.35 2.83 19.58
CA HIS A 163 -15.80 1.45 19.44
C HIS A 163 -14.94 0.61 18.50
N ASN A 164 -14.08 1.23 17.68
CA ASN A 164 -13.27 0.52 16.68
C ASN A 164 -11.79 0.87 16.81
N VAL A 165 -11.02 -0.01 17.46
CA VAL A 165 -9.58 0.17 17.67
C VAL A 165 -8.79 0.28 16.37
N TYR A 166 -9.21 -0.46 15.34
CA TYR A 166 -8.51 -0.52 14.07
C TYR A 166 -8.63 0.80 13.29
N ALA A 167 -9.67 1.60 13.54
CA ALA A 167 -9.80 2.94 12.96
C ALA A 167 -8.68 3.90 13.40
N SER A 168 -7.99 3.59 14.51
CA SER A 168 -6.83 4.35 14.98
C SER A 168 -5.51 3.84 14.42
N PHE A 169 -5.48 2.75 13.66
CA PHE A 169 -4.26 2.35 12.94
C PHE A 169 -3.94 3.37 11.84
N PRO A 170 -2.71 3.40 11.32
CA PRO A 170 -2.36 4.24 10.18
C PRO A 170 -3.31 3.93 9.00
N GLN A 171 -3.95 4.97 8.45
CA GLN A 171 -5.08 4.84 7.52
C GLN A 171 -4.75 5.35 6.11
N GLN A 172 -3.55 5.03 5.60
CA GLN A 172 -3.10 5.56 4.31
C GLN A 172 -4.00 5.14 3.15
N MET A 173 -4.40 3.87 3.07
CA MET A 173 -5.27 3.39 2.00
C MET A 173 -6.74 3.69 2.27
N GLU A 174 -7.16 3.58 3.53
CA GLU A 174 -8.52 3.88 4.00
C GLU A 174 -8.91 5.33 3.74
N THR A 175 -7.95 6.26 3.83
CA THR A 175 -8.19 7.67 3.47
C THR A 175 -8.41 7.85 1.96
N LEU A 176 -7.79 7.02 1.11
CA LEU A 176 -8.11 6.98 -0.32
C LEU A 176 -9.49 6.34 -0.57
N TYR A 177 -9.93 5.42 0.29
CA TYR A 177 -11.28 4.87 0.22
C TYR A 177 -12.32 5.91 0.59
N LEU A 178 -12.07 6.72 1.63
CA LEU A 178 -12.89 7.90 1.95
C LEU A 178 -12.95 8.86 0.75
N LEU A 179 -11.82 9.15 0.09
CA LEU A 179 -11.82 9.96 -1.14
C LEU A 179 -12.73 9.35 -2.22
N LEU A 180 -12.66 8.04 -2.44
CA LEU A 180 -13.51 7.35 -3.42
C LEU A 180 -15.00 7.39 -3.04
N MET A 181 -15.33 7.27 -1.75
CA MET A 181 -16.70 7.45 -1.25
C MET A 181 -17.23 8.84 -1.59
N GLN A 182 -16.42 9.88 -1.37
CA GLN A 182 -16.79 11.26 -1.71
C GLN A 182 -16.92 11.50 -3.23
N LEU A 183 -16.03 10.91 -4.04
CA LEU A 183 -16.10 11.02 -5.50
C LEU A 183 -17.34 10.31 -6.06
N ARG A 184 -17.65 9.13 -5.53
CA ARG A 184 -18.83 8.34 -5.91
C ARG A 184 -20.13 8.94 -5.38
N GLY A 185 -20.09 9.57 -4.21
CA GLY A 185 -21.25 10.10 -3.50
C GLY A 185 -22.09 9.01 -2.82
N ASP A 186 -21.50 7.84 -2.57
CA ASP A 186 -22.14 6.71 -1.90
C ASP A 186 -21.06 5.79 -1.31
N ALA A 187 -21.13 5.55 0.00
CA ALA A 187 -20.10 4.80 0.71
C ALA A 187 -20.11 3.29 0.39
N GLN A 188 -21.30 2.72 0.20
CA GLN A 188 -21.47 1.29 -0.07
C GLN A 188 -21.04 0.96 -1.51
N LEU A 189 -21.47 1.76 -2.48
CA LEU A 189 -21.09 1.58 -3.89
C LEU A 189 -19.59 1.82 -4.09
N ALA A 190 -18.97 2.69 -3.30
CA ALA A 190 -17.53 2.95 -3.36
C ALA A 190 -16.65 1.78 -2.90
N ALA A 191 -17.21 0.72 -2.33
CA ALA A 191 -16.46 -0.50 -2.02
C ALA A 191 -15.80 -1.13 -3.26
N ILE A 192 -16.49 -1.12 -4.41
CA ILE A 192 -15.96 -1.66 -5.67
C ILE A 192 -14.76 -0.84 -6.16
N PRO A 193 -14.85 0.49 -6.36
CA PRO A 193 -13.68 1.27 -6.76
C PRO A 193 -12.55 1.25 -5.74
N ALA A 194 -12.82 1.03 -4.43
CA ALA A 194 -11.79 0.83 -3.42
C ALA A 194 -10.99 -0.47 -3.64
N GLN A 195 -11.68 -1.61 -3.92
CA GLN A 195 -11.03 -2.87 -4.31
C GLN A 195 -10.22 -2.70 -5.60
N MET A 196 -10.78 -2.00 -6.59
CA MET A 196 -10.08 -1.72 -7.85
C MET A 196 -8.82 -0.87 -7.63
N LEU A 197 -8.89 0.17 -6.78
CA LEU A 197 -7.72 0.99 -6.45
C LEU A 197 -6.63 0.13 -5.78
N HIS A 198 -7.02 -0.73 -4.84
CA HIS A 198 -6.10 -1.65 -4.17
C HIS A 198 -5.40 -2.57 -5.17
N LEU A 199 -6.15 -3.21 -6.07
CA LEU A 199 -5.61 -4.04 -7.15
C LEU A 199 -4.64 -3.26 -8.04
N LEU A 200 -5.00 -2.03 -8.42
CA LEU A 200 -4.16 -1.17 -9.25
C LEU A 200 -2.86 -0.77 -8.54
N CYS A 201 -2.87 -0.56 -7.22
CA CYS A 201 -1.63 -0.40 -6.44
C CYS A 201 -0.72 -1.63 -6.57
N GLY A 202 -1.29 -2.85 -6.57
CA GLY A 202 -0.54 -4.08 -6.82
C GLY A 202 0.10 -4.10 -8.21
N ALA A 203 -0.65 -3.74 -9.25
CA ALA A 203 -0.12 -3.62 -10.61
C ALA A 203 1.02 -2.59 -10.69
N LEU A 204 0.87 -1.43 -10.04
CA LEU A 204 1.90 -0.40 -9.95
C LEU A 204 3.13 -0.89 -9.17
N ALA A 205 2.96 -1.73 -8.15
CA ALA A 205 4.07 -2.34 -7.43
C ALA A 205 4.88 -3.26 -8.34
N ILE A 206 4.22 -4.05 -9.19
CA ILE A 206 4.89 -4.89 -10.19
C ILE A 206 5.63 -4.03 -11.23
N VAL A 207 5.04 -2.91 -11.65
CA VAL A 207 5.73 -1.92 -12.49
C VAL A 207 6.98 -1.40 -11.80
N ALA A 208 6.90 -1.02 -10.52
CA ALA A 208 8.05 -0.57 -9.74
C ALA A 208 9.15 -1.63 -9.69
N ILE A 209 8.81 -2.88 -9.33
CA ILE A 209 9.77 -4.00 -9.34
C ILE A 209 10.45 -4.12 -10.71
N GLY A 210 9.68 -4.04 -11.80
CA GLY A 210 10.21 -4.11 -13.15
C GLY A 210 11.15 -2.96 -13.52
N VAL A 211 10.80 -1.72 -13.14
CA VAL A 211 11.56 -0.50 -13.43
C VAL A 211 12.92 -0.50 -12.75
N TRP A 212 13.00 -0.95 -11.50
CA TRP A 212 14.27 -1.07 -10.76
C TRP A 212 15.03 -2.38 -11.02
N SER A 213 14.44 -3.32 -11.76
CA SER A 213 15.13 -4.54 -12.18
C SER A 213 15.98 -4.31 -13.45
N PRO A 214 17.19 -4.91 -13.53
CA PRO A 214 18.02 -4.86 -14.74
C PRO A 214 17.26 -5.36 -15.97
N PRO A 215 17.38 -4.68 -17.14
CA PRO A 215 16.66 -5.07 -18.34
C PRO A 215 17.06 -6.49 -18.80
N GLY A 216 16.12 -7.20 -19.43
CA GLY A 216 16.32 -8.57 -19.91
C GLY A 216 15.70 -9.61 -18.98
N TRP A 217 16.36 -10.76 -18.82
CA TRP A 217 15.90 -11.87 -18.00
C TRP A 217 15.73 -11.53 -16.51
N PRO A 218 16.62 -10.75 -15.85
CA PRO A 218 16.43 -10.40 -14.44
C PRO A 218 15.10 -9.69 -14.18
N ARG A 219 14.74 -8.71 -15.02
CA ARG A 219 13.42 -8.05 -14.96
C ARG A 219 12.28 -9.02 -15.17
N LEU A 220 12.38 -9.90 -16.17
CA LEU A 220 11.35 -10.91 -16.42
C LEU A 220 11.12 -11.78 -15.17
N VAL A 221 12.19 -12.35 -14.62
CA VAL A 221 12.13 -13.21 -13.44
C VAL A 221 11.55 -12.44 -12.25
N ALA A 222 12.06 -11.24 -11.95
CA ALA A 222 11.56 -10.44 -10.83
C ALA A 222 10.05 -10.15 -10.94
N THR A 223 9.59 -9.72 -12.12
CA THR A 223 8.16 -9.43 -12.34
C THR A 223 7.28 -10.68 -12.35
N LEU A 224 7.76 -11.79 -12.92
CA LEU A 224 7.01 -13.06 -12.94
C LEU A 224 6.93 -13.68 -11.54
N THR A 225 8.01 -13.65 -10.77
CA THR A 225 8.00 -14.11 -9.38
C THR A 225 7.01 -13.29 -8.55
N ALA A 226 7.01 -11.97 -8.73
CA ALA A 226 6.10 -11.09 -7.99
C ALA A 226 4.62 -11.32 -8.37
N VAL A 227 4.30 -11.45 -9.66
CA VAL A 227 2.90 -11.71 -10.09
C VAL A 227 2.44 -13.14 -9.79
N SER A 228 3.37 -14.10 -9.70
CA SER A 228 3.05 -15.50 -9.38
C SER A 228 2.67 -15.72 -7.92
N ALA A 229 2.87 -14.73 -7.04
CA ALA A 229 2.48 -14.81 -5.64
C ALA A 229 0.94 -14.86 -5.54
N PRO A 230 0.33 -16.00 -5.16
CA PRO A 230 -1.14 -16.14 -5.15
C PRO A 230 -1.83 -15.11 -4.25
N TRP A 231 -1.14 -14.73 -3.17
CA TRP A 231 -1.60 -13.74 -2.21
C TRP A 231 -1.92 -12.39 -2.83
N LEU A 232 -1.20 -11.97 -3.89
CA LEU A 232 -1.44 -10.70 -4.58
C LEU A 232 -2.85 -10.65 -5.17
N VAL A 233 -3.33 -11.78 -5.70
CA VAL A 233 -4.66 -11.90 -6.29
C VAL A 233 -5.73 -11.99 -5.20
N ILE A 234 -5.50 -12.80 -4.16
CA ILE A 234 -6.45 -12.97 -3.05
C ILE A 234 -6.73 -11.61 -2.40
N VAL A 235 -5.69 -10.97 -1.85
CA VAL A 235 -5.86 -9.67 -1.17
C VAL A 235 -6.18 -8.54 -2.14
N GLY A 236 -5.74 -8.64 -3.40
CA GLY A 236 -6.01 -7.63 -4.42
C GLY A 236 -7.48 -7.53 -4.83
N THR A 237 -8.30 -8.52 -4.49
CA THR A 237 -9.75 -8.49 -4.72
C THR A 237 -10.54 -8.02 -3.50
N LEU A 238 -9.86 -7.68 -2.40
CA LEU A 238 -10.44 -7.15 -1.17
C LEU A 238 -9.95 -5.70 -0.96
N ALA A 239 -10.77 -4.86 -0.33
CA ALA A 239 -10.41 -3.46 -0.02
C ALA A 239 -9.50 -3.40 1.21
N TYR A 240 -8.30 -3.95 1.04
CA TYR A 240 -7.25 -4.13 2.04
C TYR A 240 -6.14 -3.10 1.83
N VAL A 241 -5.06 -3.14 2.62
CA VAL A 241 -4.00 -2.10 2.56
C VAL A 241 -2.68 -2.59 1.97
N GLU A 242 -2.54 -3.91 1.85
CA GLU A 242 -1.30 -4.63 1.58
C GLU A 242 -0.69 -4.29 0.22
N LEU A 243 -1.47 -4.09 -0.83
CA LEU A 243 -0.96 -3.75 -2.16
C LEU A 243 -0.55 -2.27 -2.27
N GLY A 244 -1.17 -1.38 -1.48
CA GLY A 244 -0.68 -0.02 -1.27
C GLY A 244 0.69 -0.04 -0.58
N MET A 245 0.77 -0.80 0.52
CA MET A 245 2.03 -1.03 1.25
C MET A 245 3.10 -1.65 0.34
N LEU A 246 2.74 -2.61 -0.52
CA LEU A 246 3.65 -3.26 -1.47
C LEU A 246 4.18 -2.28 -2.52
N LEU A 247 3.34 -1.39 -3.05
CA LEU A 247 3.77 -0.34 -3.98
C LEU A 247 4.82 0.57 -3.33
N PHE A 248 4.50 1.12 -2.15
CA PHE A 248 5.41 2.00 -1.43
C PHE A 248 6.72 1.29 -1.05
N THR A 249 6.63 0.01 -0.66
CA THR A 249 7.79 -0.84 -0.39
C THR A 249 8.65 -1.04 -1.64
N ALA A 250 8.05 -1.37 -2.78
CA ALA A 250 8.78 -1.59 -4.03
C ALA A 250 9.53 -0.34 -4.48
N VAL A 251 8.92 0.84 -4.33
CA VAL A 251 9.58 2.12 -4.61
C VAL A 251 10.72 2.41 -3.64
N ALA A 252 10.49 2.24 -2.33
CA ALA A 252 11.53 2.46 -1.30
C ALA A 252 12.74 1.54 -1.52
N CYS A 253 12.50 0.24 -1.70
CA CYS A 253 13.55 -0.74 -1.96
C CYS A 253 14.28 -0.48 -3.27
N GLY A 254 13.56 -0.16 -4.35
CA GLY A 254 14.18 0.19 -5.64
C GLY A 254 15.15 1.37 -5.52
N LEU A 255 14.75 2.42 -4.81
CA LEU A 255 15.60 3.59 -4.56
C LEU A 255 16.81 3.26 -3.69
N LEU A 256 16.64 2.45 -2.63
CA LEU A 256 17.78 2.01 -1.81
C LEU A 256 18.76 1.14 -2.62
N LEU A 257 18.26 0.29 -3.52
CA LEU A 257 19.09 -0.54 -4.41
C LEU A 257 19.97 0.32 -5.33
N ASP A 258 19.42 1.41 -5.90
CA ASP A 258 20.20 2.34 -6.72
C ASP A 258 21.38 2.96 -5.94
N GLN A 259 21.21 3.15 -4.63
CA GLN A 259 22.22 3.77 -3.78
C GLN A 259 23.22 2.78 -3.17
N LEU A 260 23.08 1.46 -3.36
CA LEU A 260 24.00 0.47 -2.79
C LEU A 260 25.44 0.61 -3.32
N ARG A 261 25.59 0.97 -4.59
CA ARG A 261 26.90 1.04 -5.26
C ARG A 261 27.48 2.46 -5.29
N ALA A 262 26.72 3.46 -4.84
CA ALA A 262 27.18 4.84 -4.81
C ALA A 262 28.27 5.03 -3.74
N GLU A 263 29.40 5.66 -4.09
CA GLU A 263 30.43 6.05 -3.12
C GLU A 263 29.95 7.17 -2.20
N ARG A 264 29.08 8.03 -2.74
CA ARG A 264 28.35 9.09 -2.04
C ARG A 264 26.86 8.96 -2.38
N PRO A 265 26.02 8.56 -1.42
CA PRO A 265 24.58 8.44 -1.62
C PRO A 265 23.97 9.79 -2.00
N ASP A 266 23.10 9.80 -3.01
CA ASP A 266 22.34 11.00 -3.34
C ASP A 266 21.32 11.27 -2.24
N THR A 267 21.45 12.42 -1.59
CA THR A 267 20.53 12.88 -0.54
C THR A 267 19.09 12.91 -1.03
N ARG A 268 18.83 13.28 -2.28
CA ARG A 268 17.46 13.34 -2.82
C ARG A 268 16.85 11.96 -3.01
N ALA A 269 17.64 11.00 -3.49
CA ALA A 269 17.21 9.61 -3.57
C ALA A 269 16.93 9.03 -2.17
N MET A 270 17.76 9.35 -1.16
CA MET A 270 17.52 8.90 0.22
C MET A 270 16.26 9.54 0.83
N ILE A 271 15.97 10.82 0.54
CA ILE A 271 14.70 11.47 0.90
C ILE A 271 13.54 10.72 0.27
N ALA A 272 13.59 10.48 -1.05
CA ALA A 272 12.52 9.78 -1.77
C ALA A 272 12.28 8.36 -1.24
N ALA A 273 13.36 7.62 -0.95
CA ALA A 273 13.29 6.28 -0.37
C ALA A 273 12.66 6.32 1.03
N GLY A 274 13.05 7.28 1.86
CA GLY A 274 12.49 7.46 3.20
C GLY A 274 11.01 7.83 3.14
N MET A 275 10.62 8.78 2.28
CA MET A 275 9.22 9.14 2.07
C MET A 275 8.38 7.91 1.66
N ALA A 276 8.84 7.13 0.68
CA ALA A 276 8.15 5.92 0.27
C ALA A 276 8.05 4.89 1.41
N ALA A 277 9.10 4.69 2.20
CA ALA A 277 9.06 3.80 3.36
C ALA A 277 8.07 4.31 4.43
N GLY A 278 8.02 5.62 4.68
CA GLY A 278 7.06 6.24 5.60
C GLY A 278 5.61 6.11 5.14
N LEU A 279 5.35 6.22 3.84
CA LEU A 279 4.03 5.93 3.25
C LEU A 279 3.63 4.46 3.45
N ALA A 280 4.58 3.53 3.30
CA ALA A 280 4.33 2.11 3.61
C ALA A 280 3.97 1.89 5.09
N CYS A 281 4.66 2.58 6.01
CA CYS A 281 4.33 2.60 7.44
C CYS A 281 2.92 3.15 7.69
N GLY A 282 2.49 4.11 6.87
CA GLY A 282 1.14 4.66 6.88
C GLY A 282 0.05 3.65 6.51
N CYS A 283 0.39 2.56 5.79
CA CYS A 283 -0.57 1.51 5.47
C CYS A 283 -0.72 0.50 6.60
N LYS A 284 0.36 0.19 7.33
CA LYS A 284 0.34 -0.81 8.42
C LYS A 284 1.54 -0.62 9.35
N TYR A 285 1.32 -0.72 10.66
CA TYR A 285 2.41 -0.62 11.65
C TYR A 285 3.55 -1.62 11.42
N THR A 286 3.24 -2.81 10.90
CA THR A 286 4.25 -3.83 10.59
C THR A 286 5.29 -3.35 9.58
N ALA A 287 4.97 -2.40 8.70
CA ALA A 287 5.92 -1.83 7.74
C ALA A 287 6.99 -0.95 8.40
N ILE A 288 6.78 -0.44 9.62
CA ILE A 288 7.83 0.25 10.39
C ILE A 288 9.03 -0.68 10.57
N VAL A 289 8.77 -1.91 11.02
CA VAL A 289 9.82 -2.90 11.26
C VAL A 289 10.28 -3.53 9.95
N LEU A 290 9.34 -4.05 9.17
CA LEU A 290 9.63 -4.89 8.01
C LEU A 290 10.16 -4.13 6.80
N ILE A 291 9.86 -2.83 6.68
CA ILE A 291 10.21 -2.02 5.51
C ILE A 291 11.16 -0.88 5.90
N ALA A 292 10.74 0.02 6.79
CA ALA A 292 11.56 1.19 7.12
C ALA A 292 12.85 0.80 7.86
N ILE A 293 12.74 0.10 9.00
CA ILE A 293 13.91 -0.32 9.77
C ILE A 293 14.74 -1.36 9.01
N ALA A 294 14.10 -2.41 8.48
CA ALA A 294 14.83 -3.44 7.75
C ALA A 294 15.53 -2.88 6.49
N GLY A 295 14.89 -1.99 5.74
CA GLY A 295 15.48 -1.32 4.58
C GLY A 295 16.64 -0.41 4.97
N TRP A 296 16.47 0.39 6.02
CA TRP A 296 17.53 1.25 6.57
C TRP A 296 18.74 0.44 7.01
N VAL A 297 18.54 -0.62 7.80
CA VAL A 297 19.62 -1.51 8.27
C VAL A 297 20.28 -2.24 7.10
N SER A 298 19.51 -2.80 6.18
CA SER A 298 20.05 -3.50 5.01
C SER A 298 20.92 -2.58 4.16
N TRP A 299 20.47 -1.34 3.94
CA TRP A 299 21.25 -0.36 3.20
C TRP A 299 22.51 0.08 3.98
N MET A 300 22.42 0.29 5.30
CA MET A 300 23.59 0.53 6.16
C MET A 300 24.64 -0.56 6.04
N LEU A 301 24.23 -1.83 6.00
CA LEU A 301 25.16 -2.96 5.95
C LEU A 301 25.76 -3.19 4.56
N LEU A 302 24.96 -2.99 3.50
CA LEU A 302 25.32 -3.41 2.13
C LEU A 302 25.87 -2.27 1.26
N ALA A 303 25.62 -1.00 1.60
CA ALA A 303 26.08 0.11 0.80
C ALA A 303 27.61 0.23 0.80
N ARG A 304 28.20 0.47 -0.37
CA ARG A 304 29.66 0.62 -0.57
C ARG A 304 30.22 1.97 -0.12
N ALA A 305 29.35 2.92 0.20
CA ALA A 305 29.75 4.23 0.70
C ALA A 305 30.53 4.14 2.02
N ALA A 306 31.46 5.09 2.22
CA ALA A 306 32.16 5.22 3.50
C ALA A 306 31.17 5.41 4.67
N TRP A 307 31.52 4.93 5.86
CA TRP A 307 30.65 4.95 7.06
C TRP A 307 29.99 6.31 7.30
N ARG A 308 30.74 7.41 7.21
CA ARG A 308 30.20 8.77 7.39
C ARG A 308 29.08 9.08 6.40
N ASN A 309 29.26 8.73 5.12
CA ASN A 309 28.26 8.98 4.08
C ASN A 309 27.04 8.07 4.23
N ARG A 310 27.26 6.82 4.67
CA ARG A 310 26.18 5.90 5.07
C ARG A 310 25.35 6.49 6.21
N ALA A 311 26.00 6.91 7.31
CA ALA A 311 25.31 7.49 8.45
C ALA A 311 24.47 8.72 8.07
N ILE A 312 25.00 9.63 7.25
CA ILE A 312 24.26 10.80 6.77
C ILE A 312 23.07 10.37 5.89
N GLY A 313 23.28 9.53 4.88
CA GLY A 313 22.19 9.06 4.01
C GLY A 313 21.12 8.29 4.78
N GLY A 314 21.53 7.51 5.78
CA GLY A 314 20.65 6.74 6.65
C GLY A 314 19.81 7.65 7.55
N ALA A 315 20.42 8.70 8.12
CA ALA A 315 19.70 9.70 8.90
C ALA A 315 18.67 10.45 8.03
N VAL A 316 19.05 10.84 6.82
CA VAL A 316 18.14 11.49 5.86
C VAL A 316 16.94 10.59 5.53
N PHE A 317 17.19 9.31 5.26
CA PHE A 317 16.12 8.32 5.04
C PHE A 317 15.19 8.21 6.25
N ALA A 318 15.77 8.04 7.45
CA ALA A 318 15.00 7.84 8.67
C ALA A 318 14.13 9.06 9.01
N VAL A 319 14.67 10.28 8.84
CA VAL A 319 13.91 11.52 9.03
C VAL A 319 12.78 11.64 8.01
N ALA A 320 13.04 11.37 6.73
CA ALA A 320 12.01 11.42 5.70
C ALA A 320 10.89 10.39 5.93
N ALA A 321 11.24 9.18 6.38
CA ALA A 321 10.26 8.15 6.75
C ALA A 321 9.43 8.57 7.96
N ALA A 322 10.06 9.08 9.01
CA ALA A 322 9.37 9.57 10.21
C ALA A 322 8.42 10.72 9.89
N LEU A 323 8.86 11.71 9.10
CA LEU A 323 8.03 12.86 8.72
C LEU A 323 6.80 12.44 7.90
N THR A 324 6.95 11.43 7.04
CA THR A 324 5.84 10.96 6.20
C THR A 324 4.87 10.08 6.99
N PHE A 325 5.36 9.39 8.02
CA PHE A 325 4.51 8.65 8.97
C PHE A 325 3.85 9.54 10.03
N ALA A 326 4.46 10.69 10.35
CA ALA A 326 4.05 11.57 11.45
C ALA A 326 2.56 11.97 11.48
N PRO A 327 1.86 12.21 10.35
CA PRO A 327 0.43 12.55 10.41
C PRO A 327 -0.42 11.52 11.14
N TRP A 328 -0.09 10.23 11.04
CA TRP A 328 -0.82 9.16 11.73
C TRP A 328 -0.57 9.18 13.24
N ALA A 329 0.69 9.33 13.64
CA ALA A 329 1.04 9.45 15.05
C ALA A 329 0.45 10.72 15.67
N ALA A 330 0.51 11.85 14.98
CA ALA A 330 -0.06 13.12 15.43
C ALA A 330 -1.58 13.03 15.58
N ARG A 331 -2.27 12.42 14.62
CA ARG A 331 -3.72 12.17 14.73
C ARG A 331 -4.03 11.32 15.95
N ASN A 332 -3.28 10.25 16.19
CA ASN A 332 -3.54 9.38 17.34
C ASN A 332 -3.24 10.10 18.67
N VAL A 333 -2.19 10.92 18.76
CA VAL A 333 -1.98 11.77 19.94
C VAL A 333 -3.17 12.70 20.17
N ALA A 334 -3.71 13.32 19.11
CA ALA A 334 -4.86 14.21 19.23
C ALA A 334 -6.16 13.48 19.61
N PHE A 335 -6.38 12.27 19.10
CA PHE A 335 -7.60 11.49 19.31
C PHE A 335 -7.60 10.69 20.60
N THR A 336 -6.46 10.10 20.95
CA THR A 336 -6.36 9.12 22.04
C THR A 336 -5.32 9.49 23.08
N GLY A 337 -4.34 10.34 22.75
CA GLY A 337 -3.16 10.60 23.59
C GLY A 337 -2.01 9.61 23.39
N ASP A 338 -2.18 8.56 22.58
CA ASP A 338 -1.16 7.53 22.30
C ASP A 338 -0.71 7.59 20.83
N PRO A 339 0.57 7.93 20.52
CA PRO A 339 1.06 8.05 19.14
C PRO A 339 1.06 6.73 18.35
N VAL A 340 0.98 5.58 19.03
CA VAL A 340 0.97 4.25 18.42
C VAL A 340 -0.21 3.43 18.92
N TYR A 341 -1.34 4.09 19.16
CA TYR A 341 -2.55 3.49 19.71
C TYR A 341 -2.97 2.18 19.01
N PRO A 342 -3.34 1.12 19.78
CA PRO A 342 -3.37 1.03 21.25
C PRO A 342 -2.06 0.46 21.84
N PHE A 343 -1.00 0.31 21.05
CA PHE A 343 0.21 -0.40 21.47
C PHE A 343 1.02 0.36 22.54
N GLY A 344 0.89 1.69 22.60
CA GLY A 344 1.54 2.53 23.59
C GLY A 344 0.73 2.71 24.87
N TRP A 345 -0.44 2.08 24.98
CA TRP A 345 -1.41 2.34 26.05
C TRP A 345 -0.83 2.17 27.46
N ARG A 346 0.08 1.21 27.67
CA ARG A 346 0.74 1.00 28.98
C ARG A 346 1.56 2.20 29.47
N VAL A 347 1.94 3.10 28.57
CA VAL A 347 2.75 4.29 28.85
C VAL A 347 1.89 5.55 28.78
N PHE A 348 1.05 5.65 27.75
CA PHE A 348 0.30 6.88 27.46
C PHE A 348 -1.13 6.89 28.01
N HIS A 349 -1.63 5.73 28.49
CA HIS A 349 -3.01 5.56 28.96
C HIS A 349 -4.05 6.10 27.97
N GLY A 350 -3.88 5.73 26.70
CA GLY A 350 -4.71 6.24 25.61
C GLY A 350 -6.22 6.04 25.85
N ALA A 351 -7.02 6.99 25.38
CA ALA A 351 -8.46 7.03 25.60
C ALA A 351 -9.18 5.80 25.03
N ALA A 352 -10.33 5.45 25.63
CA ALA A 352 -11.24 4.39 25.19
C ALA A 352 -10.61 2.99 25.02
N TRP A 353 -9.58 2.70 25.81
CA TRP A 353 -8.97 1.37 25.90
C TRP A 353 -8.78 0.99 27.38
N SER A 354 -9.21 -0.22 27.75
CA SER A 354 -9.20 -0.71 29.14
C SER A 354 -8.18 -1.82 29.36
N ASP A 355 -7.78 -2.05 30.61
CA ASP A 355 -6.93 -3.19 30.99
C ASP A 355 -7.51 -4.53 30.52
N ALA A 356 -8.83 -4.70 30.61
CA ALA A 356 -9.52 -5.89 30.14
C ALA A 356 -9.36 -6.09 28.61
N GLN A 357 -9.42 -5.02 27.83
CA GLN A 357 -9.18 -5.07 26.38
C GLN A 357 -7.71 -5.32 26.05
N VAL A 358 -6.77 -4.78 26.83
CA VAL A 358 -5.33 -5.11 26.70
C VAL A 358 -5.10 -6.60 26.94
N GLU A 359 -5.72 -7.17 27.98
CA GLU A 359 -5.63 -8.59 28.26
C GLU A 359 -6.28 -9.43 27.15
N GLN A 360 -7.48 -9.03 26.69
CA GLN A 360 -8.15 -9.69 25.57
C GLN A 360 -7.29 -9.67 24.31
N TRP A 361 -6.71 -8.52 23.95
CA TRP A 361 -5.80 -8.39 22.83
C TRP A 361 -4.58 -9.30 22.98
N ALA A 362 -3.94 -9.31 24.15
CA ALA A 362 -2.79 -10.15 24.43
C ALA A 362 -3.11 -11.65 24.34
N ARG A 363 -4.31 -12.07 24.79
CA ARG A 363 -4.79 -13.45 24.65
C ARG A 363 -5.01 -13.82 23.17
N GLY A 364 -5.66 -12.96 22.40
CA GLY A 364 -5.94 -13.19 20.97
C GLY A 364 -4.68 -13.24 20.10
N HIS A 365 -3.63 -12.52 20.49
CA HIS A 365 -2.36 -12.45 19.75
C HIS A 365 -1.24 -13.32 20.33
N ARG A 366 -1.57 -14.21 21.28
CA ARG A 366 -0.56 -15.08 21.90
C ARG A 366 -0.15 -16.18 20.92
N VAL A 367 1.16 -16.33 20.72
CA VAL A 367 1.71 -17.49 20.00
C VAL A 367 1.35 -18.77 20.76
N PRO A 368 0.69 -19.76 20.12
CA PRO A 368 0.35 -21.01 20.77
C PRO A 368 1.59 -21.69 21.38
N PRO A 369 1.53 -22.26 22.60
CA PRO A 369 2.70 -22.81 23.30
C PRO A 369 3.52 -23.80 22.46
N GLU A 370 2.86 -24.63 21.66
CA GLU A 370 3.45 -25.59 20.73
C GLU A 370 4.29 -24.95 19.62
N SER A 371 4.07 -23.66 19.35
CA SER A 371 4.78 -22.85 18.35
C SER A 371 5.65 -21.76 19.00
N ALA A 372 5.80 -21.77 20.33
CA ALA A 372 6.59 -20.78 21.05
C ALA A 372 8.10 -20.93 20.76
N SER A 373 8.58 -22.17 20.58
CA SER A 373 9.98 -22.47 20.26
C SER A 373 10.26 -22.48 18.76
N VAL A 374 11.52 -22.27 18.37
CA VAL A 374 11.96 -22.40 16.96
C VAL A 374 11.66 -23.79 16.40
N ALA A 375 11.93 -24.84 17.19
CA ALA A 375 11.61 -26.22 16.82
C ALA A 375 10.10 -26.43 16.65
N GLY A 376 9.28 -25.84 17.53
CA GLY A 376 7.83 -25.85 17.42
C GLY A 376 7.33 -25.19 16.15
N ARG A 377 7.86 -24.00 15.81
CA ARG A 377 7.55 -23.31 14.55
C ARG A 377 7.99 -24.10 13.33
N ALA A 378 9.17 -24.72 13.36
CA ALA A 378 9.65 -25.58 12.27
C ALA A 378 8.75 -26.81 12.06
N LYS A 379 8.34 -27.46 13.16
CA LYS A 379 7.42 -28.60 13.11
C LYS A 379 6.04 -28.19 12.59
N LEU A 380 5.53 -27.04 13.03
CA LEU A 380 4.29 -26.47 12.51
C LEU A 380 4.40 -26.20 11.02
N ALA A 381 5.46 -25.51 10.57
CA ALA A 381 5.68 -25.22 9.16
C ALA A 381 5.74 -26.50 8.30
N MET A 382 6.47 -27.53 8.76
CA MET A 382 6.51 -28.83 8.08
C MET A 382 5.12 -29.48 8.01
N ARG A 383 4.34 -29.39 9.09
CA ARG A 383 2.96 -29.92 9.12
C ARG A 383 2.03 -29.19 8.16
N GLU A 384 2.07 -27.86 8.10
CA GLU A 384 1.21 -27.08 7.20
C GLU A 384 1.62 -27.26 5.72
N LEU A 385 2.93 -27.29 5.45
CA LEU A 385 3.47 -27.43 4.09
C LEU A 385 3.31 -28.84 3.50
N PHE A 386 3.44 -29.89 4.33
CA PHE A 386 3.50 -31.28 3.86
C PHE A 386 2.41 -32.19 4.44
N GLY A 387 1.82 -31.84 5.59
CA GLY A 387 0.84 -32.66 6.31
C GLY A 387 -0.61 -32.45 5.88
N SER A 388 -0.90 -31.46 5.02
CA SER A 388 -2.24 -31.15 4.51
C SER A 388 -2.72 -32.11 3.41
N PHE A 389 -1.84 -32.99 2.89
CA PHE A 389 -2.22 -33.99 1.87
C PHE A 389 -2.99 -35.21 2.44
N GLU A 390 -3.06 -35.40 3.76
CA GLU A 390 -3.70 -36.58 4.38
C GLU A 390 -5.13 -36.34 4.89
N ARG A 391 -5.67 -35.12 4.80
CA ARG A 391 -7.03 -34.80 5.32
C ARG A 391 -8.06 -34.56 4.22
N SER A 392 -8.40 -35.62 3.49
CA SER A 392 -9.67 -35.73 2.75
C SER A 392 -10.73 -36.43 3.61
N GLY A 393 -11.21 -35.72 4.64
CA GLY A 393 -12.39 -36.10 5.43
C GLY A 393 -13.26 -34.87 5.67
N PRO A 394 -14.59 -35.01 5.81
CA PRO A 394 -15.49 -33.86 5.93
C PRO A 394 -15.12 -33.02 7.17
N PRO A 395 -15.28 -31.69 7.10
CA PRO A 395 -14.86 -30.79 8.17
C PRO A 395 -15.63 -31.13 9.45
N SER A 396 -14.90 -31.55 10.48
CA SER A 396 -15.44 -31.61 11.84
C SER A 396 -15.65 -30.17 12.31
N GLY A 397 -16.90 -29.83 12.58
CA GLY A 397 -17.33 -28.51 13.01
C GLY A 397 -16.79 -28.14 14.38
N GLN A 398 -15.56 -27.63 14.43
CA GLN A 398 -15.11 -26.76 15.51
C GLN A 398 -15.03 -25.35 14.98
N ALA A 399 -16.11 -24.61 15.24
CA ALA A 399 -16.16 -23.17 15.17
C ALA A 399 -15.07 -22.60 16.09
N VAL A 400 -13.95 -22.20 15.50
CA VAL A 400 -13.05 -21.22 16.10
C VAL A 400 -13.61 -19.88 15.69
N PHE A 401 -14.38 -19.27 16.59
CA PHE A 401 -14.70 -17.85 16.78
C PHE A 401 -15.96 -17.80 17.65
N ARG A 402 -15.75 -17.67 18.96
CA ARG A 402 -16.70 -17.13 19.93
C ARG A 402 -15.99 -16.04 20.70
#